data_AF-A0A9Q9LUX1-F1
#
_entry.id   AF-A0A9Q9LUX1-F1
#
_cell.length_a   1.000
_cell.length_b   1.000
_cell.length_c   1.000
_cell.angle_alpha   90.00
_cell.angle_beta   90.00
_cell.angle_gamma   90.00
#
_symmetry.space_group_name_H-M   'P 1'
#
loop_
_entity.id
_entity.type
_entity.pdbx_description
1 polymer ?
#
loop_
_entity_poly.entity_id
_entity_poly.type
_entity_poly.pdbx_seq_one_letter_code
_entity_poly.pdbx_strand_id
1 'polypeptide(L)'
;MTNTQKDRRGIVYRVLTVLAVALIGASFFSPGWWVSLTAPNYPEATFPQGIRILFHMDSVQNGCEIRDSQEVRETEALDCVHEMDTINHYVGMYPIASGGPVEKAFSPFLFTMLGVMALTFAAPGRIPRMVVAVGGFGAVAAWMTLAMYGENGIRLTTTNYLDGMVVSLGQDASDSTSSSHLPPIVQMLKESLEESERDEAQAITEGDERELLIATLKYAYETEQKKIPSYKREEWNGSIMQVFKWHYAKSLARWFNEPERNDPLVRTMDGVAQILYAAVMAFMALMVLAAWSVRSIFHWILIIAPMVLPVGFLAEYAGWLWWYGHSLNEMGAFTLKPFMPTVFGDGKVAQFTTHSYPATGFFLMLGASALLLLAALIRLKQVRLAGPGAAKM
;
A
#
# COMPACT_ATOMS: atom_id res chain seq x y z
N MET A 1 -29.75 20.24 30.41
CA MET A 1 -29.91 19.39 29.21
C MET A 1 -30.76 18.19 29.58
N THR A 2 -31.86 17.97 28.86
CA THR A 2 -32.72 16.79 29.04
C THR A 2 -31.97 15.51 28.66
N ASN A 3 -32.31 14.37 29.29
CA ASN A 3 -31.62 13.09 29.09
C ASN A 3 -31.62 12.67 27.59
N THR A 4 -32.74 12.94 26.91
CA THR A 4 -32.95 12.71 25.47
C THR A 4 -31.95 13.44 24.56
N GLN A 5 -31.53 14.66 24.93
CA GLN A 5 -30.62 15.46 24.12
C GLN A 5 -29.15 15.00 24.26
N LYS A 6 -28.78 14.44 25.42
CA LYS A 6 -27.47 13.80 25.62
C LYS A 6 -27.36 12.50 24.81
N ASP A 7 -28.43 11.73 24.77
CA ASP A 7 -28.48 10.44 24.07
C ASP A 7 -28.39 10.60 22.55
N ARG A 8 -29.15 11.55 21.97
CA ARG A 8 -29.10 11.86 20.53
C ARG A 8 -27.70 12.25 20.05
N ARG A 9 -26.99 13.11 20.77
CA ARG A 9 -25.61 13.48 20.39
C ARG A 9 -24.67 12.28 20.46
N GLY A 10 -24.86 11.42 21.45
CA GLY A 10 -24.12 10.18 21.63
C GLY A 10 -24.25 9.24 20.44
N ILE A 11 -25.46 9.08 19.91
CA ILE A 11 -25.72 8.26 18.72
C ILE A 11 -25.09 8.90 17.47
N VAL A 12 -25.29 10.20 17.26
CA VAL A 12 -24.84 10.88 16.04
C VAL A 12 -23.32 10.79 15.85
N TYR A 13 -22.51 11.11 16.86
CA TYR A 13 -21.05 11.07 16.67
C TYR A 13 -20.56 9.65 16.38
N ARG A 14 -21.18 8.62 16.99
CA ARG A 14 -20.82 7.22 16.76
C ARG A 14 -21.15 6.77 15.34
N VAL A 15 -22.33 7.11 14.85
CA VAL A 15 -22.72 6.80 13.46
C VAL A 15 -21.75 7.46 12.48
N LEU A 16 -21.41 8.74 12.69
CA LEU A 16 -20.42 9.43 11.87
C LEU A 16 -19.06 8.74 11.91
N THR A 17 -18.60 8.32 13.10
CA THR A 17 -17.33 7.61 13.23
C THR A 17 -17.35 6.24 12.56
N VAL A 18 -18.43 5.46 12.66
CA VAL A 18 -18.55 4.15 11.97
C VAL A 18 -18.58 4.32 10.46
N LEU A 19 -19.30 5.32 9.95
CA LEU A 19 -19.27 5.66 8.52
C LEU A 19 -17.86 6.07 8.07
N ALA A 20 -17.14 6.85 8.88
CA ALA A 20 -15.75 7.20 8.57
C ALA A 20 -14.83 5.97 8.54
N VAL A 21 -15.00 5.00 9.45
CA VAL A 21 -14.25 3.73 9.42
C VAL A 21 -14.53 2.96 8.14
N ALA A 22 -15.79 2.91 7.69
CA ALA A 22 -16.14 2.28 6.42
C ALA A 22 -15.47 2.98 5.23
N LEU A 23 -15.41 4.32 5.23
CA LEU A 23 -14.71 5.09 4.19
C LEU A 23 -13.19 4.88 4.21
N ILE A 24 -12.56 4.78 5.39
CA ILE A 24 -11.13 4.44 5.53
C ILE A 24 -10.86 3.03 4.98
N GLY A 25 -11.72 2.06 5.29
CA GLY A 25 -11.64 0.72 4.73
C GLY A 25 -11.77 0.71 3.21
N ALA A 26 -12.78 1.41 2.68
CA ALA A 26 -12.99 1.52 1.24
C ALA A 26 -11.85 2.26 0.52
N SER A 27 -11.22 3.25 1.16
CA SER A 27 -10.11 3.99 0.56
C SER A 27 -8.84 3.16 0.43
N PHE A 28 -8.66 2.12 1.26
CA PHE A 28 -7.52 1.21 1.17
C PHE A 28 -7.55 0.38 -0.12
N PHE A 29 -8.73 -0.11 -0.52
CA PHE A 29 -8.91 -0.92 -1.73
C PHE A 29 -9.12 -0.09 -3.00
N SER A 30 -9.21 1.24 -2.87
CA SER A 30 -9.39 2.15 -3.99
C SER A 30 -8.06 2.83 -4.35
N PRO A 31 -7.81 3.18 -5.62
CA PRO A 31 -6.64 3.97 -5.98
C PRO A 31 -6.70 5.32 -5.26
N GLY A 32 -5.62 5.70 -4.58
CA GLY A 32 -5.49 6.99 -3.90
C GLY A 32 -5.15 8.12 -4.88
N TRP A 33 -4.25 7.83 -5.82
CA TRP A 33 -3.77 8.80 -6.79
C TRP A 33 -3.52 8.13 -8.13
N TRP A 34 -3.55 8.89 -9.22
CA TRP A 34 -3.11 8.40 -10.52
C TRP A 34 -2.11 9.35 -11.13
N VAL A 35 -1.17 8.77 -11.88
CA VAL A 35 -0.21 9.53 -12.68
C VAL A 35 -0.27 9.00 -14.10
N SER A 36 -0.20 9.91 -15.06
CA SER A 36 -0.06 9.57 -16.47
C SER A 36 1.07 10.39 -17.12
N LEU A 37 1.81 9.74 -18.01
CA LEU A 37 2.76 10.40 -18.90
C LEU A 37 2.26 10.39 -20.34
N THR A 38 2.29 11.55 -20.98
CA THR A 38 2.03 11.69 -22.42
C THR A 38 3.28 12.25 -23.11
N ALA A 39 3.58 11.76 -24.31
CA ALA A 39 4.71 12.24 -25.10
C ALA A 39 4.48 11.99 -26.60
N PRO A 40 5.16 12.72 -27.49
CA PRO A 40 5.01 12.53 -28.95
C PRO A 40 5.28 11.10 -29.43
N ASN A 41 6.15 10.36 -28.74
CA ASN A 41 6.51 8.98 -29.08
C ASN A 41 5.50 7.94 -28.57
N TYR A 42 4.55 8.36 -27.72
CA TYR A 42 3.49 7.55 -27.15
C TYR A 42 2.14 8.09 -27.67
N PRO A 43 1.72 7.72 -28.90
CA PRO A 43 0.59 8.33 -29.56
C PRO A 43 -0.72 8.02 -28.85
N GLU A 44 -1.67 8.97 -28.86
CA GLU A 44 -2.99 8.82 -28.22
C GLU A 44 -3.78 7.63 -28.76
N ALA A 45 -3.57 7.23 -30.01
CA ALA A 45 -4.16 6.02 -30.55
C ALA A 45 -3.78 4.79 -29.71
N THR A 46 -2.51 4.72 -29.25
CA THR A 46 -1.96 3.63 -28.43
C THR A 46 -2.14 3.85 -26.94
N PHE A 47 -1.98 5.08 -26.47
CA PHE A 47 -2.08 5.42 -25.07
C PHE A 47 -3.10 6.55 -24.91
N PRO A 48 -4.41 6.28 -25.01
CA PRO A 48 -5.45 7.31 -25.01
C PRO A 48 -5.50 8.10 -23.70
N GLN A 49 -5.09 7.47 -22.60
CA GLN A 49 -4.95 8.12 -21.29
C GLN A 49 -3.48 8.36 -20.92
N GLY A 50 -2.55 8.28 -21.88
CA GLY A 50 -1.11 8.20 -21.64
C GLY A 50 -0.68 6.91 -20.94
N ILE A 51 0.58 6.86 -20.53
CA ILE A 51 1.14 5.76 -19.73
C ILE A 51 0.67 5.96 -18.30
N ARG A 52 -0.46 5.34 -17.97
CA ARG A 52 -1.17 5.58 -16.71
C ARG A 52 -0.85 4.51 -15.68
N ILE A 53 -0.53 4.95 -14.46
CA ILE A 53 -0.36 4.10 -13.28
C ILE A 53 -1.26 4.57 -12.14
N LEU A 54 -1.66 3.63 -11.29
CA LEU A 54 -2.54 3.86 -10.15
C LEU A 54 -1.79 3.58 -8.85
N PHE A 55 -1.71 4.57 -7.96
CA PHE A 55 -1.14 4.41 -6.63
C PHE A 55 -2.21 3.92 -5.67
N HIS A 56 -2.09 2.67 -5.23
CA HIS A 56 -2.84 2.10 -4.12
C HIS A 56 -2.00 2.17 -2.84
N MET A 57 -2.63 1.94 -1.69
CA MET A 57 -1.93 2.00 -0.39
C MET A 57 -0.88 0.90 -0.25
N ASP A 58 -1.12 -0.24 -0.90
CA ASP A 58 -0.31 -1.45 -0.79
C ASP A 58 0.43 -1.77 -2.09
N SER A 59 0.20 -1.06 -3.19
CA SER A 59 0.73 -1.44 -4.50
C SER A 59 0.70 -0.27 -5.50
N VAL A 60 1.43 -0.41 -6.61
CA VAL A 60 1.22 0.42 -7.80
C VAL A 60 0.72 -0.50 -8.89
N GLN A 61 -0.42 -0.15 -9.47
CA GLN A 61 -1.16 -1.00 -10.39
C GLN A 61 -1.20 -0.38 -11.79
N ASN A 62 -1.40 -1.25 -12.78
CA ASN A 62 -1.56 -0.83 -14.17
C ASN A 62 -2.84 0.01 -14.32
N GLY A 63 -2.70 1.20 -14.92
CA GLY A 63 -3.82 2.11 -15.19
C GLY A 63 -4.23 2.15 -16.65
N CYS A 64 -3.60 1.35 -17.51
CA CYS A 64 -3.94 1.24 -18.92
C CYS A 64 -5.04 0.22 -19.15
N GLU A 65 -5.94 0.54 -20.07
CA GLU A 65 -7.12 -0.27 -20.40
C GLU A 65 -6.91 -1.00 -21.74
N ILE A 66 -7.59 -2.12 -21.94
CA ILE A 66 -7.60 -2.84 -23.21
C ILE A 66 -8.16 -1.91 -24.28
N ARG A 67 -7.44 -1.78 -25.39
CA ARG A 67 -7.82 -0.88 -26.46
C ARG A 67 -8.82 -1.54 -27.39
N ASP A 68 -9.88 -0.82 -27.69
CA ASP A 68 -10.78 -1.17 -28.79
C ASP A 68 -10.22 -0.54 -30.08
N SER A 69 -9.51 -1.35 -30.87
CA SER A 69 -8.90 -0.90 -32.13
C SER A 69 -9.40 -1.74 -33.31
N GLN A 70 -9.67 -1.08 -34.44
CA GLN A 70 -10.15 -1.73 -35.66
C GLN A 70 -9.03 -2.46 -36.42
N GLU A 71 -7.76 -2.19 -36.09
CA GLU A 71 -6.59 -2.72 -36.81
C GLU A 71 -5.88 -3.85 -36.04
N VAL A 72 -5.87 -3.79 -34.71
CA VAL A 72 -5.18 -4.76 -33.83
C VAL A 72 -6.10 -5.14 -32.67
N ARG A 73 -6.40 -6.44 -32.56
CA ARG A 73 -7.14 -6.98 -31.42
C ARG A 73 -6.16 -7.34 -30.31
N GLU A 74 -6.22 -6.59 -29.21
CA GLU A 74 -5.45 -6.87 -28.00
C GLU A 74 -6.29 -7.76 -27.06
N THR A 75 -5.69 -8.81 -26.51
CA THR A 75 -6.34 -9.71 -25.53
C THR A 75 -6.10 -9.29 -24.09
N GLU A 76 -5.07 -8.47 -23.85
CA GLU A 76 -4.64 -7.99 -22.55
C GLU A 76 -4.27 -6.50 -22.65
N ALA A 77 -4.38 -5.77 -21.54
CA ALA A 77 -4.02 -4.35 -21.52
C ALA A 77 -2.50 -4.17 -21.54
N LEU A 78 -2.03 -3.08 -22.13
CA LEU A 78 -0.60 -2.73 -22.09
C LEU A 78 -0.13 -2.55 -20.64
N ASP A 79 1.07 -3.05 -20.34
CA ASP A 79 1.71 -2.88 -19.03
C ASP A 79 2.34 -1.49 -18.90
N CYS A 80 1.54 -0.52 -18.46
CA CYS A 80 2.00 0.85 -18.27
C CYS A 80 2.89 1.03 -17.04
N VAL A 81 2.95 0.06 -16.13
CA VAL A 81 3.95 0.08 -15.06
C VAL A 81 5.32 -0.22 -15.66
N HIS A 82 5.43 -1.23 -16.52
CA HIS A 82 6.67 -1.54 -17.24
C HIS A 82 7.15 -0.38 -18.13
N GLU A 83 6.25 0.24 -18.88
CA GLU A 83 6.59 1.40 -19.72
C GLU A 83 7.06 2.61 -18.88
N MET A 84 6.38 2.90 -17.77
CA MET A 84 6.79 3.95 -16.83
C MET A 84 8.18 3.68 -16.27
N ASP A 85 8.42 2.45 -15.84
CA ASP A 85 9.71 1.99 -15.31
C ASP A 85 10.84 2.07 -16.34
N THR A 86 10.53 1.75 -17.60
CA THR A 86 11.46 1.88 -18.71
C THR A 86 11.85 3.34 -18.91
N ILE A 87 10.87 4.25 -18.93
CA ILE A 87 11.14 5.69 -19.01
C ILE A 87 11.96 6.17 -17.80
N ASN A 88 11.61 5.73 -16.59
CA ASN A 88 12.34 6.06 -15.37
C ASN A 88 13.81 5.66 -15.50
N HIS A 89 14.08 4.44 -15.94
CA HIS A 89 15.44 3.97 -16.18
C HIS A 89 16.21 4.88 -17.15
N TYR A 90 15.60 5.28 -18.27
CA TYR A 90 16.23 6.18 -19.26
C TYR A 90 16.61 7.55 -18.68
N VAL A 91 15.86 8.06 -17.71
CA VAL A 91 16.15 9.35 -17.05
C VAL A 91 16.91 9.22 -15.74
N GLY A 92 17.37 8.00 -15.40
CA GLY A 92 18.13 7.73 -14.18
C GLY A 92 17.27 7.56 -12.91
N MET A 93 15.94 7.51 -13.02
CA MET A 93 15.05 7.21 -11.90
C MET A 93 14.99 5.69 -11.63
N TYR A 94 14.91 5.31 -10.36
CA TYR A 94 14.68 3.92 -9.96
C TYR A 94 13.28 3.42 -10.37
N PRO A 95 13.05 2.10 -10.43
CA PRO A 95 11.70 1.54 -10.62
C PRO A 95 10.69 2.09 -9.63
N ILE A 96 9.43 2.22 -10.05
CA ILE A 96 8.32 2.65 -9.21
C ILE A 96 8.14 1.73 -7.98
N ALA A 97 8.52 0.46 -8.08
CA ALA A 97 8.45 -0.46 -6.96
C ALA A 97 9.42 -0.13 -5.80
N SER A 98 10.51 0.60 -6.07
CA SER A 98 11.45 1.03 -5.03
C SER A 98 10.89 2.15 -4.14
N GLY A 99 9.76 2.76 -4.50
CA GLY A 99 9.11 3.81 -3.74
C GLY A 99 8.16 3.23 -2.70
N GLY A 100 8.19 3.78 -1.48
CA GLY A 100 7.31 3.39 -0.37
C GLY A 100 7.39 1.92 0.04
N PRO A 101 8.57 1.26 0.05
CA PRO A 101 8.63 -0.19 0.27
C PRO A 101 8.14 -0.59 1.67
N VAL A 102 8.46 0.23 2.68
CA VAL A 102 8.03 0.01 4.06
C VAL A 102 6.55 0.35 4.20
N GLU A 103 6.11 1.47 3.65
CA GLU A 103 4.75 1.95 3.79
C GLU A 103 3.74 1.02 3.13
N LYS A 104 4.03 0.51 1.92
CA LYS A 104 3.23 -0.52 1.26
C LYS A 104 3.12 -1.79 2.12
N ALA A 105 4.24 -2.27 2.66
CA ALA A 105 4.29 -3.47 3.51
C ALA A 105 3.52 -3.31 4.84
N PHE A 106 3.52 -2.11 5.43
CA PHE A 106 2.85 -1.83 6.70
C PHE A 106 1.41 -1.34 6.55
N SER A 107 1.02 -0.88 5.35
CA SER A 107 -0.27 -0.24 5.08
C SER A 107 -1.50 -1.02 5.57
N PRO A 108 -1.67 -2.35 5.39
CA PRO A 108 -2.88 -3.04 5.87
C PRO A 108 -3.02 -2.97 7.40
N PHE A 109 -1.91 -3.06 8.13
CA PHE A 109 -1.90 -2.98 9.59
C PHE A 109 -2.17 -1.55 10.07
N LEU A 110 -1.58 -0.55 9.40
CA LEU A 110 -1.77 0.86 9.74
C LEU A 110 -3.23 1.29 9.51
N PHE A 111 -3.84 0.94 8.38
CA PHE A 111 -5.24 1.26 8.10
C PHE A 111 -6.19 0.57 9.07
N THR A 112 -5.92 -0.71 9.41
CA THR A 112 -6.72 -1.43 10.40
C THR A 112 -6.58 -0.82 11.79
N MET A 113 -5.36 -0.42 12.18
CA MET A 113 -5.10 0.31 13.42
C MET A 113 -5.89 1.62 13.47
N LEU A 114 -5.88 2.43 12.40
CA LEU A 114 -6.67 3.67 12.30
C LEU A 114 -8.17 3.41 12.46
N GLY A 115 -8.69 2.32 11.88
CA GLY A 115 -10.06 1.85 12.10
C GLY A 115 -10.34 1.54 13.58
N VAL A 116 -9.48 0.76 14.23
CA VAL A 116 -9.58 0.43 15.66
C VAL A 116 -9.52 1.69 16.54
N MET A 117 -8.67 2.67 16.21
CA MET A 117 -8.60 3.95 16.92
C MET A 117 -9.94 4.69 16.87
N ALA A 118 -10.53 4.82 15.68
CA ALA A 118 -11.82 5.45 15.49
C ALA A 118 -12.95 4.69 16.22
N LEU A 119 -12.99 3.35 16.13
CA LEU A 119 -13.96 2.53 16.85
C LEU A 119 -13.81 2.64 18.39
N THR A 120 -12.58 2.71 18.88
CA THR A 120 -12.28 2.95 20.30
C THR A 120 -12.80 4.31 20.75
N PHE A 121 -12.66 5.35 19.91
CA PHE A 121 -13.23 6.67 20.18
C PHE A 121 -14.78 6.65 20.19
N ALA A 122 -15.40 5.87 19.30
CA ALA A 122 -16.85 5.73 19.22
C ALA A 122 -17.46 5.02 20.45
N ALA A 123 -16.73 4.07 21.05
CA ALA A 123 -17.25 3.18 22.08
C ALA A 123 -17.89 3.89 23.29
N PRO A 124 -19.09 3.46 23.74
CA PRO A 124 -19.80 4.06 24.87
C PRO A 124 -19.18 3.69 26.22
N GLY A 125 -18.83 4.68 27.05
CA GLY A 125 -18.37 4.42 28.42
C GLY A 125 -16.99 3.76 28.48
N ARG A 126 -16.48 3.55 29.70
CA ARG A 126 -15.11 3.03 29.89
C ARG A 126 -14.96 1.56 29.51
N ILE A 127 -15.88 0.70 29.96
CA ILE A 127 -15.72 -0.76 29.80
C ILE A 127 -15.73 -1.17 28.32
N PRO A 128 -16.76 -0.83 27.51
CA PRO A 128 -16.76 -1.16 26.08
C PRO A 128 -15.56 -0.55 25.34
N ARG A 129 -15.17 0.68 25.68
CA ARG A 129 -14.01 1.34 25.08
C ARG A 129 -12.70 0.60 25.37
N MET A 130 -12.49 0.14 26.59
CA MET A 130 -11.30 -0.65 26.93
C MET A 130 -11.33 -2.03 26.26
N VAL A 131 -12.50 -2.67 26.14
CA VAL A 131 -12.65 -3.94 25.41
C VAL A 131 -12.29 -3.77 23.94
N VAL A 132 -12.81 -2.74 23.27
CA VAL A 132 -12.49 -2.44 21.86
C VAL A 132 -11.01 -2.09 21.70
N ALA A 133 -10.44 -1.29 22.61
CA ALA A 133 -9.03 -0.91 22.55
C ALA A 133 -8.12 -2.13 22.71
N VAL A 134 -8.26 -2.88 23.80
CA VAL A 134 -7.38 -4.03 24.10
C VAL A 134 -7.56 -5.14 23.07
N GLY A 135 -8.81 -5.48 22.72
CA GLY A 135 -9.11 -6.51 21.74
C GLY A 135 -8.67 -6.11 20.33
N GLY A 136 -9.00 -4.90 19.89
CA GLY A 136 -8.67 -4.41 18.55
C GLY A 136 -7.17 -4.20 18.35
N PHE A 137 -6.51 -3.45 19.23
CA PHE A 137 -5.06 -3.24 19.12
C PHE A 137 -4.28 -4.52 19.35
N GLY A 138 -4.73 -5.39 20.26
CA GLY A 138 -4.13 -6.71 20.47
C GLY A 138 -4.23 -7.60 19.23
N ALA A 139 -5.37 -7.60 18.53
CA ALA A 139 -5.54 -8.36 17.30
C ALA A 139 -4.65 -7.81 16.16
N VAL A 140 -4.59 -6.49 15.98
CA VAL A 140 -3.70 -5.87 14.97
C VAL A 140 -2.24 -6.16 15.29
N ALA A 141 -1.83 -6.02 16.55
CA ALA A 141 -0.48 -6.33 17.01
C ALA A 141 -0.11 -7.79 16.72
N ALA A 142 -0.96 -8.75 17.10
CA ALA A 142 -0.73 -10.16 16.85
C ALA A 142 -0.66 -10.47 15.36
N TRP A 143 -1.60 -9.97 14.56
CA TRP A 143 -1.61 -10.14 13.10
C TRP A 143 -0.34 -9.57 12.46
N MET A 144 0.04 -8.34 12.81
CA MET A 144 1.25 -7.68 12.29
C MET A 144 2.52 -8.44 12.69
N THR A 145 2.64 -8.90 13.93
CA THR A 145 3.80 -9.70 14.36
C THR A 145 3.89 -11.02 13.59
N LEU A 146 2.78 -11.73 13.43
CA LEU A 146 2.73 -12.99 12.66
C LEU A 146 3.08 -12.76 11.18
N ALA A 147 2.60 -11.68 10.59
CA ALA A 147 2.90 -11.36 9.19
C ALA A 147 4.36 -10.92 8.99
N MET A 148 4.89 -10.09 9.89
CA MET A 148 6.23 -9.50 9.78
C MET A 148 7.36 -10.49 10.09
N TYR A 149 7.17 -11.38 11.06
CA TYR A 149 8.23 -12.27 11.54
C TYR A 149 7.87 -13.76 11.56
N GLY A 150 6.59 -14.10 11.37
CA GLY A 150 6.14 -15.48 11.33
C GLY A 150 6.53 -16.19 10.03
N GLU A 151 6.62 -17.52 10.11
CA GLU A 151 6.83 -18.36 8.93
C GLU A 151 5.64 -18.23 7.96
N ASN A 152 5.95 -18.02 6.68
CA ASN A 152 5.01 -17.69 5.62
C ASN A 152 4.09 -16.51 5.95
N GLY A 153 4.58 -15.55 6.75
CA GLY A 153 3.85 -14.35 7.15
C GLY A 153 3.31 -13.52 5.98
N ILE A 154 3.91 -13.59 4.79
CA ILE A 154 3.37 -12.95 3.58
C ILE A 154 1.97 -13.46 3.20
N ARG A 155 1.52 -14.64 3.66
CA ARG A 155 0.14 -15.11 3.45
C ARG A 155 -0.90 -14.24 4.16
N LEU A 156 -0.46 -13.49 5.17
CA LEU A 156 -1.28 -12.62 5.99
C LEU A 156 -1.31 -11.17 5.48
N THR A 157 -0.85 -10.92 4.25
CA THR A 157 -0.95 -9.62 3.57
C THR A 157 -2.01 -9.63 2.48
N THR A 158 -2.13 -8.52 1.75
CA THR A 158 -3.08 -8.37 0.64
C THR A 158 -2.58 -9.04 -0.64
N THR A 159 -3.50 -9.50 -1.48
CA THR A 159 -3.16 -10.04 -2.80
C THR A 159 -2.53 -8.97 -3.69
N ASN A 160 -3.02 -7.73 -3.66
CA ASN A 160 -2.47 -6.61 -4.43
C ASN A 160 -1.00 -6.29 -4.09
N TYR A 161 -0.59 -6.41 -2.82
CA TYR A 161 0.82 -6.23 -2.44
C TYR A 161 1.70 -7.32 -3.06
N LEU A 162 1.23 -8.57 -3.05
CA LEU A 162 1.94 -9.70 -3.64
C LEU A 162 2.03 -9.57 -5.16
N ASP A 163 0.92 -9.22 -5.81
CA ASP A 163 0.84 -8.98 -7.25
C ASP A 163 1.80 -7.86 -7.68
N GLY A 164 1.73 -6.71 -7.01
CA GLY A 164 2.63 -5.58 -7.28
C GLY A 164 4.12 -5.94 -7.10
N MET A 165 4.45 -6.82 -6.14
CA MET A 165 5.82 -7.33 -6.01
C MET A 165 6.21 -8.25 -7.17
N VAL A 166 5.33 -9.14 -7.62
CA VAL A 166 5.59 -10.05 -8.75
C VAL A 166 5.76 -9.26 -10.04
N VAL A 167 4.82 -8.36 -10.35
CA VAL A 167 4.86 -7.49 -11.54
C VAL A 167 6.18 -6.71 -11.60
N SER A 168 6.63 -6.15 -10.47
CA SER A 168 7.83 -5.31 -10.48
C SER A 168 9.16 -6.07 -10.58
N LEU A 169 9.19 -7.37 -10.31
CA LEU A 169 10.38 -8.18 -10.55
C LEU A 169 10.70 -8.23 -12.05
N GLY A 170 9.75 -7.89 -12.91
CA GLY A 170 9.95 -7.83 -14.35
C GLY A 170 10.47 -9.14 -14.88
N GLN A 171 10.08 -10.26 -14.26
CA GLN A 171 10.20 -11.54 -14.94
C GLN A 171 9.54 -11.33 -16.30
N ASP A 172 10.27 -11.69 -17.35
CA ASP A 172 9.89 -12.31 -18.60
C ASP A 172 8.50 -13.01 -18.58
N ALA A 173 7.47 -12.31 -18.13
CA ALA A 173 6.09 -12.74 -18.01
C ALA A 173 5.38 -12.46 -19.34
N SER A 174 5.90 -11.55 -20.16
CA SER A 174 5.62 -11.55 -21.59
C SER A 174 6.19 -12.79 -22.29
N ASP A 175 7.28 -13.39 -21.77
CA ASP A 175 7.79 -14.70 -22.21
C ASP A 175 7.03 -15.88 -21.57
N SER A 176 6.10 -15.60 -20.65
CA SER A 176 5.20 -16.61 -20.02
C SER A 176 3.96 -16.95 -20.84
N THR A 177 3.81 -16.35 -22.04
CA THR A 177 2.97 -16.90 -23.10
C THR A 177 3.67 -18.03 -23.87
N SER A 178 4.97 -18.23 -23.67
CA SER A 178 5.64 -19.47 -24.04
C SER A 178 5.67 -20.39 -22.81
N SER A 179 5.00 -21.54 -22.91
CA SER A 179 4.99 -22.61 -21.90
C SER A 179 6.38 -23.20 -21.60
N SER A 180 7.45 -22.72 -22.25
CA SER A 180 8.80 -23.26 -22.17
C SER A 180 9.65 -22.80 -20.99
N HIS A 181 9.27 -21.75 -20.25
CA HIS A 181 10.13 -21.16 -19.20
C HIS A 181 9.51 -21.03 -17.79
N LEU A 182 8.30 -21.54 -17.60
CA LEU A 182 7.70 -21.65 -16.26
C LEU A 182 8.36 -22.77 -15.44
N PRO A 183 8.42 -22.67 -14.09
CA PRO A 183 8.83 -23.79 -13.24
C PRO A 183 7.99 -25.04 -13.52
N PRO A 184 8.53 -26.28 -13.45
CA PRO A 184 7.79 -27.50 -13.80
C PRO A 184 6.47 -27.68 -13.04
N ILE A 185 6.38 -27.16 -11.81
CA ILE A 185 5.16 -27.18 -11.00
C ILE A 185 4.11 -26.20 -11.53
N VAL A 186 4.53 -25.03 -12.02
CA VAL A 186 3.64 -24.01 -12.61
C VAL A 186 3.23 -24.40 -14.03
N GLN A 187 4.11 -25.09 -14.78
CA GLN A 187 3.74 -25.75 -16.04
C GLN A 187 2.74 -26.86 -15.80
N MET A 188 2.99 -27.76 -14.84
CA MET A 188 2.01 -28.78 -14.45
C MET A 188 0.70 -28.16 -13.96
N LEU A 189 0.75 -27.05 -13.20
CA LEU A 189 -0.46 -26.36 -12.76
C LEU A 189 -1.21 -25.82 -13.97
N LYS A 190 -0.55 -25.08 -14.86
CA LYS A 190 -1.17 -24.54 -16.09
C LYS A 190 -1.67 -25.64 -17.02
N GLU A 191 -0.90 -26.70 -17.27
CA GLU A 191 -1.33 -27.83 -18.09
C GLU A 191 -2.47 -28.60 -17.43
N SER A 192 -2.44 -28.79 -16.11
CA SER A 192 -3.57 -29.43 -15.38
C SER A 192 -4.81 -28.55 -15.37
N LEU A 193 -4.64 -27.22 -15.37
CA LEU A 193 -5.71 -26.24 -15.48
C LEU A 193 -6.23 -26.19 -16.91
N GLU A 194 -5.39 -26.15 -17.95
CA GLU A 194 -5.79 -26.18 -19.37
C GLU A 194 -6.42 -27.51 -19.78
N GLU A 195 -5.99 -28.62 -19.18
CA GLU A 195 -6.61 -29.94 -19.35
C GLU A 195 -7.96 -30.03 -18.63
N SER A 196 -8.13 -29.31 -17.52
CA SER A 196 -9.41 -29.20 -16.77
C SER A 196 -10.34 -28.08 -17.28
N GLU A 197 -9.81 -27.04 -17.94
CA GLU A 197 -10.52 -25.88 -18.49
C GLU A 197 -11.23 -26.21 -19.80
N ARG A 198 -10.93 -27.37 -20.40
CA ARG A 198 -11.77 -27.95 -21.44
C ARG A 198 -13.07 -28.53 -20.91
N ASP A 199 -13.21 -28.72 -19.59
CA ASP A 199 -14.43 -29.24 -18.98
C ASP A 199 -15.12 -28.32 -17.95
N GLU A 200 -14.47 -27.35 -17.29
CA GLU A 200 -15.18 -26.42 -16.39
C GLU A 200 -14.59 -24.99 -16.37
N ALA A 201 -15.07 -24.13 -17.27
CA ALA A 201 -14.87 -22.70 -17.18
C ALA A 201 -15.76 -22.09 -16.07
N GLN A 202 -15.39 -22.25 -14.80
CA GLN A 202 -15.86 -21.43 -13.69
C GLN A 202 -15.03 -21.60 -12.40
N ALA A 203 -14.51 -20.46 -11.90
CA ALA A 203 -13.95 -20.20 -10.56
C ALA A 203 -12.51 -20.69 -10.27
N ILE A 204 -11.52 -19.89 -10.67
CA ILE A 204 -10.27 -19.76 -9.89
C ILE A 204 -10.66 -19.00 -8.61
N THR A 205 -10.47 -19.60 -7.44
CA THR A 205 -10.71 -18.94 -6.15
C THR A 205 -9.57 -17.99 -5.81
N GLU A 206 -9.83 -16.85 -5.13
CA GLU A 206 -8.79 -15.90 -4.68
C GLU A 206 -7.65 -16.58 -3.88
N GLY A 207 -7.93 -17.71 -3.22
CA GLY A 207 -6.94 -18.51 -2.51
C GLY A 207 -5.88 -19.10 -3.44
N ASP A 208 -6.24 -19.49 -4.65
CA ASP A 208 -5.34 -20.13 -5.62
C ASP A 208 -4.40 -19.10 -6.25
N GLU A 209 -4.92 -17.91 -6.57
CA GLU A 209 -4.13 -16.79 -7.11
C GLU A 209 -3.05 -16.33 -6.11
N ARG A 210 -3.42 -16.15 -4.85
CA ARG A 210 -2.47 -15.75 -3.80
C ARG A 210 -1.34 -16.76 -3.64
N GLU A 211 -1.65 -18.05 -3.62
CA GLU A 211 -0.65 -19.09 -3.49
C GLU A 211 0.27 -19.15 -4.70
N LEU A 212 -0.25 -18.91 -5.91
CA LEU A 212 0.56 -18.79 -7.12
C LEU A 212 1.54 -17.60 -7.05
N LEU A 213 1.09 -16.43 -6.60
CA LEU A 213 1.95 -15.25 -6.42
C LEU A 213 3.08 -15.53 -5.41
N ILE A 214 2.74 -16.17 -4.28
CA ILE A 214 3.71 -16.55 -3.26
C ILE A 214 4.72 -17.57 -3.80
N ALA A 215 4.26 -18.58 -4.54
CA ALA A 215 5.12 -19.57 -5.16
C ALA A 215 6.10 -18.93 -6.16
N THR A 216 5.64 -17.95 -6.94
CA THR A 216 6.47 -17.18 -7.86
C THR A 216 7.56 -16.40 -7.14
N LEU A 217 7.21 -15.67 -6.07
CA LEU A 217 8.19 -14.93 -5.24
C LEU A 217 9.21 -15.87 -4.59
N LYS A 218 8.75 -16.99 -4.03
CA LYS A 218 9.62 -17.99 -3.41
C LYS A 218 10.58 -18.60 -4.42
N TYR A 219 10.10 -18.97 -5.61
CA TYR A 219 10.94 -19.51 -6.67
C TYR A 219 12.02 -18.52 -7.11
N ALA A 220 11.64 -17.24 -7.30
CA ALA A 220 12.59 -16.19 -7.65
C ALA A 220 13.67 -16.00 -6.56
N TYR A 221 13.26 -15.99 -5.29
CA TYR A 221 14.17 -15.91 -4.14
C TYR A 221 15.15 -17.09 -4.09
N GLU A 222 14.64 -18.33 -4.13
CA GLU A 222 15.47 -19.53 -4.04
C GLU A 222 16.44 -19.65 -5.23
N THR A 223 16.00 -19.26 -6.43
CA THR A 223 16.84 -19.22 -7.64
C THR A 223 18.04 -18.29 -7.46
N GLU A 224 17.85 -17.17 -6.77
CA GLU A 224 18.93 -16.26 -6.46
C GLU A 224 19.83 -16.77 -5.33
N GLN A 225 19.25 -17.33 -4.26
CA GLN A 225 20.03 -17.91 -3.17
C GLN A 225 20.99 -19.00 -3.68
N LYS A 226 20.61 -19.76 -4.72
CA LYS A 226 21.50 -20.73 -5.38
C LYS A 226 22.77 -20.11 -5.98
N LYS A 227 22.72 -18.84 -6.42
CA LYS A 227 23.86 -18.08 -6.97
C LYS A 227 24.82 -17.60 -5.88
N ILE A 228 24.37 -17.53 -4.64
CA ILE A 228 25.16 -17.11 -3.48
C ILE A 228 25.98 -18.30 -2.94
N PRO A 229 27.22 -18.10 -2.44
CA PRO A 229 27.97 -19.15 -1.76
C PRO A 229 27.20 -19.76 -0.58
N SER A 230 27.26 -21.08 -0.40
CA SER A 230 26.43 -21.83 0.56
C SER A 230 26.43 -21.28 1.99
N TYR A 231 27.56 -20.75 2.45
CA TYR A 231 27.71 -20.20 3.81
C TYR A 231 27.07 -18.81 4.02
N LYS A 232 26.61 -18.15 2.95
CA LYS A 232 25.88 -16.87 3.00
C LYS A 232 24.42 -16.99 2.59
N ARG A 233 23.96 -18.19 2.25
CA ARG A 233 22.58 -18.41 1.81
C ARG A 233 21.64 -18.25 3.00
N GLU A 234 20.51 -17.62 2.72
CA GLU A 234 19.38 -17.55 3.64
C GLU A 234 18.27 -18.45 3.11
N GLU A 235 17.66 -19.24 4.00
CA GLU A 235 16.51 -20.07 3.65
C GLU A 235 15.24 -19.22 3.61
N TRP A 236 14.31 -19.59 2.72
CA TRP A 236 13.00 -18.95 2.66
C TRP A 236 12.22 -19.21 3.95
N ASN A 237 11.91 -18.16 4.69
CA ASN A 237 10.96 -18.18 5.79
C ASN A 237 9.61 -17.54 5.40
N GLY A 238 9.57 -16.76 4.32
CA GLY A 238 8.33 -16.16 3.80
C GLY A 238 7.69 -15.13 4.74
N SER A 239 8.42 -14.58 5.71
CA SER A 239 7.98 -13.44 6.51
C SER A 239 7.99 -12.17 5.65
N ILE A 240 7.10 -11.20 5.94
CA ILE A 240 7.12 -9.91 5.21
C ILE A 240 8.49 -9.27 5.33
N MET A 241 9.16 -9.34 6.49
CA MET A 241 10.48 -8.72 6.73
C MET A 241 11.59 -9.34 5.85
N GLN A 242 11.53 -10.64 5.54
CA GLN A 242 12.48 -11.24 4.60
C GLN A 242 12.16 -10.81 3.16
N VAL A 243 10.89 -10.93 2.78
CA VAL A 243 10.47 -10.77 1.39
C VAL A 243 10.59 -9.32 0.93
N PHE A 244 10.16 -8.34 1.74
CA PHE A 244 10.28 -6.93 1.35
C PHE A 244 11.75 -6.49 1.22
N LYS A 245 12.63 -6.96 2.11
CA LYS A 245 14.05 -6.59 2.11
C LYS A 245 14.74 -7.13 0.87
N TRP A 246 14.50 -8.40 0.56
CA TRP A 246 14.99 -9.02 -0.67
C TRP A 246 14.44 -8.29 -1.90
N HIS A 247 13.12 -8.14 -1.98
CA HIS A 247 12.44 -7.54 -3.13
C HIS A 247 12.88 -6.10 -3.38
N TYR A 248 13.07 -5.30 -2.32
CA TYR A 248 13.58 -3.94 -2.42
C TYR A 248 15.00 -3.90 -2.99
N ALA A 249 15.89 -4.79 -2.53
CA ALA A 249 17.23 -4.92 -3.09
C ALA A 249 17.18 -5.28 -4.59
N LYS A 250 16.27 -6.18 -4.98
CA LYS A 250 16.06 -6.55 -6.39
C LYS A 250 15.53 -5.41 -7.23
N SER A 251 14.57 -4.67 -6.71
CA SER A 251 13.99 -3.52 -7.39
C SER A 251 15.08 -2.48 -7.68
N LEU A 252 15.87 -2.10 -6.67
CA LEU A 252 16.98 -1.14 -6.86
C LEU A 252 18.01 -1.63 -7.90
N ALA A 253 18.36 -2.91 -7.87
CA ALA A 253 19.37 -3.49 -8.74
C ALA A 253 18.86 -3.88 -10.14
N ARG A 254 17.56 -3.72 -10.43
CA ARG A 254 16.94 -4.21 -11.68
C ARG A 254 17.62 -3.61 -12.92
N TRP A 255 17.84 -2.31 -12.93
CA TRP A 255 18.58 -1.61 -14.00
C TRP A 255 19.88 -0.96 -13.54
N PHE A 256 20.00 -0.63 -12.25
CA PHE A 256 21.19 -0.01 -11.68
C PHE A 256 21.84 -0.95 -10.66
N ASN A 257 22.59 -1.94 -11.15
CA ASN A 257 23.25 -2.92 -10.30
C ASN A 257 24.55 -2.38 -9.68
N GLU A 258 24.40 -1.49 -8.70
CA GLU A 258 25.51 -0.84 -7.99
C GLU A 258 25.44 -1.14 -6.49
N PRO A 259 26.01 -2.27 -6.02
CA PRO A 259 25.90 -2.69 -4.61
C PRO A 259 26.39 -1.64 -3.61
N GLU A 260 27.42 -0.88 -3.96
CA GLU A 260 27.97 0.19 -3.09
C GLU A 260 26.95 1.31 -2.81
N ARG A 261 26.03 1.56 -3.76
CA ARG A 261 24.95 2.55 -3.63
C ARG A 261 23.67 1.92 -3.09
N ASN A 262 23.35 0.71 -3.52
CA ASN A 262 22.08 0.04 -3.21
C ASN A 262 22.06 -0.58 -1.80
N ASP A 263 23.14 -1.24 -1.37
CA ASP A 263 23.18 -1.92 -0.07
C ASP A 263 22.93 -0.98 1.12
N PRO A 264 23.48 0.26 1.15
CA PRO A 264 23.13 1.22 2.19
C PRO A 264 21.63 1.55 2.22
N LEU A 265 21.00 1.73 1.06
CA LEU A 265 19.55 2.01 0.98
C LEU A 265 18.73 0.84 1.53
N VAL A 266 19.11 -0.40 1.20
CA VAL A 266 18.46 -1.61 1.71
C VAL A 266 18.60 -1.70 3.23
N ARG A 267 19.80 -1.45 3.78
CA ARG A 267 20.03 -1.44 5.24
C ARG A 267 19.23 -0.34 5.94
N THR A 268 19.14 0.83 5.32
CA THR A 268 18.32 1.92 5.85
C THR A 268 16.85 1.53 5.88
N MET A 269 16.29 0.97 4.80
CA MET A 269 14.88 0.56 4.76
C MET A 269 14.59 -0.61 5.71
N ASP A 270 15.52 -1.56 5.87
CA ASP A 270 15.44 -2.61 6.89
C ASP A 270 15.38 -2.01 8.31
N GLY A 271 16.30 -1.08 8.62
CA GLY A 271 16.28 -0.36 9.90
C GLY A 271 15.01 0.46 10.12
N VAL A 272 14.52 1.16 9.09
CA VAL A 272 13.27 1.94 9.14
C VAL A 272 12.07 1.03 9.40
N ALA A 273 11.98 -0.13 8.74
CA ALA A 273 10.92 -1.11 8.97
C ALA A 273 10.91 -1.63 10.42
N GLN A 274 12.08 -1.95 10.97
CA GLN A 274 12.22 -2.42 12.36
C GLN A 274 11.82 -1.32 13.37
N ILE A 275 12.26 -0.08 13.15
CA ILE A 275 11.90 1.07 13.98
C ILE A 275 10.40 1.35 13.88
N LEU A 276 9.83 1.32 12.67
CA LEU A 276 8.41 1.53 12.46
C LEU A 276 7.58 0.45 13.16
N TYR A 277 7.97 -0.84 13.05
CA TYR A 277 7.33 -1.91 13.80
C TYR A 277 7.31 -1.64 15.31
N ALA A 278 8.47 -1.32 15.89
CA ALA A 278 8.55 -1.00 17.32
C ALA A 278 7.71 0.24 17.69
N ALA A 279 7.73 1.28 16.85
CA ALA A 279 6.97 2.50 17.05
C ALA A 279 5.45 2.26 16.98
N VAL A 280 4.97 1.46 16.03
CA VAL A 280 3.56 1.10 15.88
C VAL A 280 3.10 0.26 17.07
N MET A 281 3.92 -0.70 17.54
CA MET A 281 3.62 -1.50 18.73
C MET A 281 3.53 -0.62 20.00
N ALA A 282 4.50 0.27 20.20
CA ALA A 282 4.50 1.22 21.31
C ALA A 282 3.31 2.20 21.23
N PHE A 283 2.98 2.66 20.02
CA PHE A 283 1.85 3.55 19.78
C PHE A 283 0.52 2.86 20.08
N MET A 284 0.32 1.61 19.67
CA MET A 284 -0.86 0.82 20.03
C MET A 284 -1.00 0.64 21.55
N ALA A 285 0.10 0.33 22.25
CA ALA A 285 0.09 0.27 23.71
C ALA A 285 -0.28 1.62 24.35
N LEU A 286 0.26 2.72 23.83
CA LEU A 286 -0.12 4.07 24.25
C LEU A 286 -1.60 4.36 23.98
N MET A 287 -2.16 3.90 22.85
CA MET A 287 -3.57 4.09 22.51
C MET A 287 -4.51 3.31 23.43
N VAL A 288 -4.11 2.12 23.91
CA VAL A 288 -4.82 1.41 24.99
C VAL A 288 -4.86 2.25 26.27
N LEU A 289 -3.75 2.88 26.66
CA LEU A 289 -3.71 3.77 27.82
C LEU A 289 -4.55 5.04 27.60
N ALA A 290 -4.49 5.63 26.40
CA ALA A 290 -5.28 6.79 26.00
C ALA A 290 -6.79 6.51 26.02
N ALA A 291 -7.20 5.27 25.78
CA ALA A 291 -8.58 4.82 25.85
C ALA A 291 -9.16 4.85 27.28
N TRP A 292 -8.35 4.95 28.34
CA TRP A 292 -8.84 4.90 29.71
C TRP A 292 -9.78 6.06 30.09
N SER A 293 -9.44 7.28 29.67
CA SER A 293 -10.11 8.51 30.12
C SER A 293 -10.34 9.51 29.00
N VAL A 294 -11.62 9.82 28.75
CA VAL A 294 -12.04 10.84 27.77
C VAL A 294 -11.62 12.27 28.12
N ARG A 295 -11.12 12.50 29.34
CA ARG A 295 -10.56 13.79 29.76
C ARG A 295 -9.10 13.95 29.40
N SER A 296 -8.40 12.84 29.16
CA SER A 296 -7.00 12.87 28.78
C SER A 296 -6.86 13.54 27.42
N ILE A 297 -5.85 14.39 27.26
CA ILE A 297 -5.51 14.95 25.95
C ILE A 297 -5.15 13.83 24.95
N PHE A 298 -4.54 12.75 25.44
CA PHE A 298 -4.17 11.58 24.64
C PHE A 298 -5.40 10.86 24.03
N HIS A 299 -6.58 10.95 24.65
CA HIS A 299 -7.80 10.35 24.10
C HIS A 299 -8.16 10.93 22.73
N TRP A 300 -7.82 12.20 22.49
CA TRP A 300 -8.11 12.85 21.20
C TRP A 300 -7.22 12.36 20.07
N ILE A 301 -6.08 11.73 20.38
CA ILE A 301 -5.21 11.10 19.36
C ILE A 301 -5.97 10.00 18.62
N LEU A 302 -6.87 9.27 19.31
CA LEU A 302 -7.71 8.22 18.73
C LEU A 302 -8.57 8.69 17.56
N ILE A 303 -8.92 9.97 17.51
CA ILE A 303 -9.69 10.55 16.40
C ILE A 303 -8.83 11.43 15.49
N ILE A 304 -7.80 12.10 16.02
CA ILE A 304 -6.95 12.98 15.23
C ILE A 304 -6.10 12.18 14.24
N ALA A 305 -5.49 11.07 14.65
CA ALA A 305 -4.63 10.29 13.76
C ALA A 305 -5.38 9.76 12.51
N PRO A 306 -6.55 9.10 12.60
CA PRO A 306 -7.31 8.72 11.41
C PRO A 306 -7.84 9.92 10.62
N MET A 307 -8.10 11.05 11.27
CA MET A 307 -8.57 12.27 10.60
C MET A 307 -7.49 12.92 9.72
N VAL A 308 -6.20 12.78 10.05
CA VAL A 308 -5.09 13.34 9.26
C VAL A 308 -4.59 12.40 8.15
N LEU A 309 -5.21 11.24 7.97
CA LEU A 309 -4.87 10.26 6.91
C LEU A 309 -4.65 10.89 5.52
N PRO A 310 -5.53 11.74 4.96
CA PRO A 310 -5.29 12.32 3.63
C PRO A 310 -4.06 13.23 3.57
N VAL A 311 -3.73 13.90 4.68
CA VAL A 311 -2.51 14.72 4.76
C VAL A 311 -1.27 13.84 4.84
N GLY A 312 -1.33 12.76 5.62
CA GLY A 312 -0.27 11.75 5.70
C GLY A 312 0.04 11.15 4.33
N PHE A 313 -1.00 10.73 3.60
CA PHE A 313 -0.88 10.21 2.24
C PHE A 313 -0.16 11.19 1.30
N LEU A 314 -0.58 12.46 1.25
CA LEU A 314 0.06 13.47 0.40
C LEU A 314 1.51 13.75 0.79
N ALA A 315 1.80 13.79 2.09
CA ALA A 315 3.15 14.03 2.58
C ALA A 315 4.10 12.89 2.18
N GLU A 316 3.64 11.65 2.32
CA GLU A 316 4.39 10.46 1.93
C GLU A 316 4.58 10.39 0.41
N TYR A 317 3.49 10.54 -0.35
CA TYR A 317 3.52 10.57 -1.81
C TYR A 317 4.48 11.62 -2.35
N ALA A 318 4.39 12.86 -1.85
CA ALA A 318 5.30 13.93 -2.23
C ALA A 318 6.75 13.64 -1.80
N GLY A 319 6.96 13.04 -0.62
CA GLY A 319 8.28 12.64 -0.14
C GLY A 319 8.96 11.63 -1.08
N TRP A 320 8.23 10.63 -1.56
CA TRP A 320 8.74 9.66 -2.51
C TRP A 320 8.99 10.25 -3.90
N LEU A 321 8.10 11.10 -4.40
CA LEU A 321 8.36 11.84 -5.64
C LEU A 321 9.63 12.70 -5.54
N TRP A 322 9.81 13.40 -4.41
CA TRP A 322 11.03 14.15 -4.16
C TRP A 322 12.26 13.24 -4.19
N TRP A 323 12.20 12.11 -3.50
CA TRP A 323 13.29 11.13 -3.48
C TRP A 323 13.62 10.64 -4.90
N TYR A 324 12.63 10.31 -5.72
CA TYR A 324 12.84 9.91 -7.11
C TYR A 324 13.57 10.97 -7.93
N GLY A 325 13.12 12.22 -7.86
CA GLY A 325 13.70 13.31 -8.65
C GLY A 325 15.04 13.84 -8.12
N HIS A 326 15.45 13.46 -6.90
CA HIS A 326 16.72 13.87 -6.28
C HIS A 326 17.70 12.71 -6.07
N SER A 327 17.28 11.47 -6.32
CA SER A 327 18.12 10.27 -6.22
C SER A 327 18.46 9.68 -7.58
N LEU A 328 18.54 10.55 -8.61
CA LEU A 328 18.84 10.15 -9.98
C LEU A 328 20.19 9.43 -10.09
N ASN A 329 20.23 8.42 -10.96
CA ASN A 329 21.41 7.65 -11.30
C ASN A 329 22.11 8.25 -12.54
N GLU A 330 23.43 8.31 -12.50
CA GLU A 330 24.25 8.84 -13.60
C GLU A 330 24.27 7.90 -14.81
N MET A 331 23.92 6.63 -14.63
CA MET A 331 23.81 5.62 -15.69
C MET A 331 22.55 5.76 -16.55
N GLY A 332 21.65 6.71 -16.26
CA GLY A 332 20.52 7.03 -17.13
C GLY A 332 21.00 7.56 -18.49
N ALA A 333 20.34 7.16 -19.58
CA ALA A 333 20.69 7.62 -20.92
C ALA A 333 20.55 9.14 -21.10
N PHE A 334 19.63 9.76 -20.35
CA PHE A 334 19.43 11.20 -20.31
C PHE A 334 19.74 11.75 -18.93
N THR A 335 20.73 12.64 -18.84
CA THR A 335 21.07 13.32 -17.59
C THR A 335 20.10 14.48 -17.35
N LEU A 336 19.25 14.36 -16.35
CA LEU A 336 18.40 15.45 -15.86
C LEU A 336 19.03 16.09 -14.62
N LYS A 337 18.79 17.40 -14.45
CA LYS A 337 19.06 18.05 -13.16
C LYS A 337 18.05 17.54 -12.13
N PRO A 338 18.41 17.47 -10.83
CA PRO A 338 17.45 17.16 -9.78
C PRO A 338 16.20 18.03 -9.90
N PHE A 339 15.04 17.39 -9.80
CA PHE A 339 13.75 18.04 -9.97
C PHE A 339 12.71 17.42 -9.04
N MET A 340 11.54 18.04 -8.97
CA MET A 340 10.39 17.50 -8.26
C MET A 340 9.37 17.01 -9.30
N PRO A 341 9.09 15.69 -9.38
CA PRO A 341 7.97 15.20 -10.17
C PRO A 341 6.66 15.87 -9.73
N THR A 342 5.73 16.05 -10.67
CA THR A 342 4.48 16.76 -10.42
C THR A 342 3.64 16.05 -9.36
N VAL A 343 3.48 16.67 -8.19
CA VAL A 343 2.63 16.15 -7.12
C VAL A 343 1.15 16.29 -7.46
N PHE A 344 0.75 17.42 -8.04
CA PHE A 344 -0.64 17.69 -8.42
C PHE A 344 -0.70 18.61 -9.63
N GLY A 345 -1.60 18.29 -10.56
CA GLY A 345 -1.82 19.03 -11.80
C GLY A 345 -0.96 18.52 -12.95
N ASP A 346 -0.73 19.42 -13.91
CA ASP A 346 0.07 19.15 -15.09
C ASP A 346 1.48 19.71 -14.93
N GLY A 347 2.48 18.93 -15.33
CA GLY A 347 3.86 19.38 -15.41
C GLY A 347 4.57 18.80 -16.61
N LYS A 348 5.85 19.14 -16.75
CA LYS A 348 6.66 18.72 -17.89
C LYS A 348 8.06 18.32 -17.45
N VAL A 349 8.49 17.15 -17.88
CA VAL A 349 9.83 16.62 -17.65
C VAL A 349 10.38 16.17 -19.00
N ALA A 350 11.39 16.87 -19.50
CA ALA A 350 11.90 16.69 -20.86
C ALA A 350 10.78 16.77 -21.92
N GLN A 351 10.56 15.70 -22.69
CA GLN A 351 9.51 15.60 -23.71
C GLN A 351 8.19 15.00 -23.20
N PHE A 352 8.14 14.62 -21.91
CA PHE A 352 6.95 14.05 -21.30
C PHE A 352 6.14 15.15 -20.59
N THR A 353 4.84 15.16 -20.83
CA THR A 353 3.88 15.87 -20.00
C THR A 353 3.37 14.90 -18.95
N THR A 354 3.42 15.31 -17.68
CA THR A 354 2.99 14.52 -16.53
C THR A 354 1.66 15.07 -16.03
N HIS A 355 0.66 14.20 -15.92
CA HIS A 355 -0.63 14.48 -15.32
C HIS A 355 -0.72 13.75 -13.98
N SER A 356 -1.01 14.45 -12.89
CA SER A 356 -1.02 13.87 -11.54
C SER A 356 -2.21 14.37 -10.74
N TYR A 357 -3.14 13.48 -10.40
CA TYR A 357 -4.41 13.87 -9.79
C TYR A 357 -4.96 12.85 -8.79
N PRO A 358 -5.80 13.31 -7.83
CA PRO A 358 -6.46 12.43 -6.88
C PRO A 358 -7.38 11.44 -7.58
N ALA A 359 -7.39 10.22 -7.05
CA ALA A 359 -8.32 9.17 -7.43
C ALA A 359 -9.36 8.95 -6.30
N THR A 360 -10.27 7.99 -6.52
CA THR A 360 -11.42 7.72 -5.63
C THR A 360 -11.02 7.53 -4.17
N GLY A 361 -9.95 6.78 -3.91
CA GLY A 361 -9.44 6.51 -2.57
C GLY A 361 -9.10 7.78 -1.80
N PHE A 362 -8.49 8.78 -2.44
CA PHE A 362 -8.17 10.04 -1.77
C PHE A 362 -9.43 10.84 -1.40
N PHE A 363 -10.45 10.86 -2.26
CA PHE A 363 -11.72 11.50 -1.92
C PHE A 363 -12.46 10.78 -0.78
N LEU A 364 -12.38 9.45 -0.71
CA LEU A 364 -12.89 8.68 0.42
C LEU A 364 -12.17 9.04 1.73
N MET A 365 -10.85 9.24 1.70
CA MET A 365 -10.09 9.72 2.86
C MET A 365 -10.52 11.13 3.30
N LEU A 366 -10.75 12.05 2.36
CA LEU A 366 -11.28 13.38 2.66
C LEU A 366 -12.69 13.30 3.29
N GLY A 367 -13.55 12.44 2.76
CA GLY A 367 -14.86 12.16 3.33
C GLY A 367 -14.77 11.63 4.77
N ALA A 368 -13.88 10.65 5.01
CA ALA A 368 -13.63 10.13 6.34
C ALA A 368 -13.13 11.23 7.31
N SER A 369 -12.18 12.05 6.86
CA SER A 369 -11.65 13.18 7.65
C SER A 369 -12.74 14.17 8.04
N ALA A 370 -13.62 14.53 7.10
CA ALA A 370 -14.75 15.42 7.36
C ALA A 370 -15.74 14.83 8.38
N LEU A 371 -16.09 13.54 8.25
CA LEU A 371 -16.97 12.86 9.20
C LEU A 371 -16.35 12.76 10.60
N LEU A 372 -15.05 12.46 10.69
CA LEU A 372 -14.32 12.43 11.97
C LEU A 372 -14.22 13.81 12.60
N LEU A 373 -13.99 14.86 11.83
CA LEU A 373 -14.00 16.24 12.33
C LEU A 373 -15.35 16.58 12.96
N LEU A 374 -16.45 16.27 12.27
CA LEU A 374 -17.80 16.49 12.79
C LEU A 374 -18.05 15.67 14.07
N ALA A 375 -17.67 14.39 14.08
CA ALA A 375 -17.78 13.53 15.26
C ALA A 375 -16.98 14.07 16.44
N ALA A 376 -15.75 14.53 16.20
CA ALA A 376 -14.87 15.13 17.20
C ALA A 376 -15.49 16.39 17.83
N LEU A 377 -16.03 17.30 17.00
CA LEU A 377 -16.67 18.53 17.47
C LEU A 377 -17.93 18.25 18.31
N ILE A 378 -18.74 17.26 17.90
CA ILE A 378 -19.93 16.83 18.67
C ILE A 378 -19.51 16.25 20.03
N ARG A 379 -18.52 15.36 20.04
CA ARG A 379 -18.00 14.75 21.26
C ARG A 379 -17.35 15.80 22.17
N LEU A 380 -16.64 16.78 21.62
CA LEU A 380 -16.01 17.87 22.36
C LEU A 380 -17.07 18.70 23.09
N LYS A 381 -18.15 19.05 22.39
CA LYS A 381 -19.31 19.73 22.99
C LYS A 381 -19.94 18.87 24.09
N GLN A 382 -20.10 17.57 23.87
CA GLN A 382 -20.65 16.64 24.87
C GLN A 382 -19.80 16.59 26.15
N VAL A 383 -18.48 16.45 26.02
CA VAL A 383 -17.53 16.38 27.16
C VAL A 383 -17.52 17.70 27.94
N ARG A 384 -17.47 18.85 27.25
CA ARG A 384 -17.51 20.18 27.90
C ARG A 384 -18.78 20.39 28.74
N LEU A 385 -19.93 19.99 28.21
CA LEU A 385 -21.23 20.14 28.89
C LEU A 385 -21.45 19.14 30.03
N ALA A 386 -20.72 18.03 30.03
CA ALA A 386 -20.81 17.01 31.06
C ALA A 386 -20.03 17.38 32.34
N GLY A 387 -19.03 18.26 32.24
CA GLY A 387 -18.23 18.72 33.38
C GLY A 387 -17.66 17.55 34.21
N PRO A 388 -17.90 17.51 35.54
CA PRO A 388 -17.50 16.40 36.42
C PRO A 388 -18.06 15.02 36.01
N GLY A 389 -19.18 14.96 35.29
CA GLY A 389 -19.78 13.71 34.78
C GLY A 389 -19.05 13.09 33.60
N ALA A 390 -18.16 13.82 32.91
CA ALA A 390 -17.41 13.30 31.76
C ALA A 390 -16.52 12.09 32.09
N ALA A 391 -16.09 11.92 33.35
CA ALA A 391 -15.28 10.78 33.77
C ALA A 391 -15.99 9.42 33.61
N LYS A 392 -17.33 9.43 33.53
CA LYS A 392 -18.18 8.23 33.35
C LYS A 392 -18.55 7.97 31.88
N MET A 393 -18.12 8.83 30.95
CA MET A 393 -18.48 8.79 29.51
C MET A 393 -17.57 7.96 28.63
#